data_AF-A0AAU0F000-F1
#
_entry.id   AF-A0AAU0F000-F1
#
_cell.length_a   1.000
_cell.length_b   1.000
_cell.length_c   1.000
_cell.angle_alpha   90.00
_cell.angle_beta   90.00
_cell.angle_gamma   90.00
#
_symmetry.space_group_name_H-M   'P 1'
#
loop_
_entity.id
_entity.type
_entity.pdbx_description
1 polymer ?
#
loop_
_entity_poly.entity_id
_entity_poly.type
_entity_poly.pdbx_seq_one_letter_code
_entity_poly.pdbx_strand_id
1 'polypeptide(L)' 'MKTHFFLKTIIIPDSVTEIGELAFEFCSNIEKVTLPNKLTTLKRQTFGGCDKLKELYIPASVKII' A
#
# COMPACT_ATOMS: atom_id res chain seq x y z
N MET A 1 8.47 -7.88 12.81
CA MET A 1 7.80 -7.76 11.49
C MET A 1 8.74 -8.31 10.43
N LYS A 2 8.28 -9.25 9.59
CA LYS A 2 9.07 -9.74 8.46
C LYS A 2 8.98 -8.71 7.33
N THR A 3 9.90 -7.77 7.27
CA THR A 3 10.01 -6.86 6.13
C THR A 3 10.51 -7.67 4.93
N HIS A 4 9.70 -7.74 3.87
CA HIS A 4 10.06 -8.47 2.66
C HIS A 4 11.01 -7.62 1.80
N PHE A 5 12.31 -7.75 2.06
CA PHE A 5 13.38 -6.93 1.45
C PHE A 5 13.48 -6.97 -0.09
N PHE A 6 12.68 -7.78 -0.78
CA PHE A 6 12.78 -7.95 -2.23
C PHE A 6 11.53 -7.53 -3.01
N LEU A 7 10.45 -7.12 -2.33
CA LEU A 7 9.22 -6.74 -3.03
C LEU A 7 9.39 -5.39 -3.71
N LYS A 8 9.52 -5.40 -5.04
CA LYS A 8 9.54 -4.20 -5.88
C LYS A 8 8.14 -3.75 -6.30
N THR A 9 7.23 -4.70 -6.46
CA THR A 9 5.88 -4.45 -6.96
C THR A 9 4.86 -5.19 -6.12
N ILE A 10 3.77 -4.51 -5.80
CA ILE A 10 2.62 -5.10 -5.12
C ILE A 10 1.37 -4.92 -5.99
N ILE A 11 0.66 -6.02 -6.19
CA ILE A 11 -0.66 -6.03 -6.81
C ILE A 11 -1.63 -6.47 -5.73
N ILE A 12 -2.49 -5.56 -5.29
CA ILE A 12 -3.51 -5.86 -4.28
C ILE A 12 -4.73 -6.46 -5.01
N PRO A 13 -5.25 -7.62 -4.57
CA PRO A 13 -6.39 -8.26 -5.22
C PRO A 13 -7.67 -7.42 -5.19
N ASP A 14 -8.51 -7.57 -6.22
CA ASP A 14 -9.79 -6.84 -6.36
C ASP A 14 -10.81 -7.12 -5.25
N SER A 15 -10.62 -8.19 -4.47
CA SER A 15 -11.46 -8.51 -3.31
C SER A 15 -11.14 -7.68 -2.07
N VAL A 16 -10.00 -6.97 -2.05
CA VAL A 16 -9.57 -6.19 -0.89
C VAL A 16 -10.32 -4.87 -0.84
N THR A 17 -11.03 -4.64 0.26
CA THR A 17 -11.76 -3.40 0.54
C THR A 17 -11.05 -2.50 1.54
N GLU A 18 -10.15 -3.06 2.37
CA GLU A 18 -9.39 -2.34 3.39
C GLU A 18 -7.94 -2.83 3.45
N ILE A 19 -7.00 -1.89 3.61
CA ILE A 19 -5.59 -2.19 3.93
C ILE A 19 -5.27 -1.61 5.31
N GLY A 20 -4.78 -2.48 6.18
CA GLY A 20 -4.54 -2.20 7.60
C GLY A 20 -3.43 -1.19 7.89
N GLU A 21 -3.36 -0.80 9.16
CA GLU A 21 -2.35 0.11 9.70
C GLU A 21 -0.97 -0.56 9.59
N LEU A 22 0.02 0.21 9.12
CA LEU A 22 1.41 -0.24 8.93
C LEU A 22 1.60 -1.47 8.00
N ALA A 23 0.62 -1.81 7.17
CA ALA A 23 0.62 -3.07 6.41
C ALA A 23 1.87 -3.27 5.51
N PHE A 24 2.41 -2.19 4.96
CA PHE A 24 3.65 -2.17 4.16
C PHE A 24 4.69 -1.22 4.76
N GLU A 25 4.67 -1.01 6.07
CA GLU A 25 5.63 -0.14 6.74
C GLU A 25 7.07 -0.68 6.55
N PHE A 26 8.00 0.23 6.26
CA PHE A 26 9.42 -0.03 6.00
C PHE A 26 9.70 -0.99 4.84
N CYS A 27 8.76 -1.19 3.92
CA CYS A 27 9.00 -1.86 2.66
C CYS A 27 9.74 -0.91 1.67
N SER A 28 10.98 -0.54 2.03
CA SER A 28 11.80 0.47 1.34
C SER A 28 12.18 0.12 -0.10
N ASN A 29 11.97 -1.13 -0.53
CA ASN A 29 12.24 -1.58 -1.89
C ASN A 29 11.00 -1.55 -2.82
N ILE A 30 9.81 -1.25 -2.33
CA ILE A 30 8.61 -1.13 -3.18
C ILE A 30 8.77 0.10 -4.06
N GLU A 31 8.64 -0.11 -5.37
CA GLU A 31 8.67 0.94 -6.40
C GLU A 31 7.25 1.21 -6.94
N LYS A 32 6.37 0.20 -6.91
CA LYS A 32 5.01 0.29 -7.48
C LYS A 32 3.99 -0.49 -6.65
N VAL A 33 2.83 0.13 -6.45
CA VAL A 33 1.65 -0.52 -5.85
C VAL A 33 0.44 -0.29 -6.76
N THR A 34 -0.28 -1.36 -7.06
CA THR A 34 -1.59 -1.29 -7.76
C THR A 34 -2.69 -1.52 -6.74
N LEU A 35 -3.53 -0.50 -6.53
CA LEU A 35 -4.68 -0.56 -5.63
C LEU A 35 -5.92 -1.08 -6.39
N PRO A 36 -6.82 -1.84 -5.73
CA PRO A 36 -7.99 -2.38 -6.38
C PRO A 36 -9.11 -1.33 -6.48
N ASN A 37 -9.99 -1.50 -7.46
CA ASN A 37 -11.11 -0.57 -7.69
C ASN A 37 -12.12 -0.51 -6.53
N LYS A 38 -12.22 -1.59 -5.75
CA LYS A 38 -13.15 -1.72 -4.61
C LYS A 38 -12.54 -1.27 -3.28
N LEU A 39 -11.32 -0.75 -3.28
CA LEU A 39 -10.70 -0.25 -2.05
C LEU A 39 -11.48 0.94 -1.52
N THR A 40 -11.82 0.91 -0.23
CA THR A 40 -12.54 1.99 0.45
C THR A 40 -11.74 2.59 1.59
N THR A 41 -10.79 1.84 2.17
CA THR A 41 -10.05 2.27 3.35
C THR A 41 -8.56 1.97 3.24
N LEU A 42 -7.74 3.00 3.49
CA LEU A 42 -6.32 2.89 3.86
C LEU A 42 -6.17 3.38 5.29
N LYS A 43 -5.46 2.63 6.12
CA LYS A 43 -5.19 3.06 7.50
C LYS A 43 -3.93 3.94 7.59
N ARG A 44 -3.72 4.53 8.77
CA ARG A 44 -2.50 5.28 9.10
C ARG A 44 -1.23 4.51 8.70
N GLN A 45 -0.30 5.23 8.06
CA GLN A 45 1.04 4.75 7.74
C GLN A 45 1.10 3.42 6.95
N THR A 46 0.06 3.06 6.18
CA THR A 46 0.05 1.83 5.36
C THR A 46 1.31 1.67 4.49
N PHE A 47 1.88 2.76 3.96
CA PHE A 47 3.13 2.78 3.18
C PHE A 47 4.23 3.64 3.84
N GLY A 48 4.24 3.76 5.17
CA GLY A 48 5.26 4.53 5.89
C GLY A 48 6.66 3.95 5.68
N GLY A 49 7.65 4.76 5.32
CA GLY A 49 9.02 4.29 5.07
C GLY A 49 9.20 3.46 3.79
N CYS A 50 8.26 3.54 2.83
CA CYS A 50 8.41 3.00 1.48
C CYS A 50 9.23 3.96 0.60
N ASP A 51 10.52 4.14 0.90
CA ASP A 51 11.36 5.22 0.34
C ASP A 51 11.51 5.21 -1.20
N LYS A 52 11.30 4.07 -1.86
CA LYS A 52 11.37 3.94 -3.32
C LYS A 52 10.01 4.08 -4.02
N LEU A 53 8.90 4.18 -3.29
CA LEU A 53 7.57 4.34 -3.86
C LEU A 53 7.38 5.81 -4.27
N LYS A 54 7.72 6.12 -5.53
CA LYS A 54 7.70 7.48 -6.07
C LYS A 54 6.31 7.98 -6.40
N GLU A 55 5.45 7.09 -6.87
CA GLU A 55 4.10 7.41 -7.32
C GLU A 55 3.12 6.36 -6.78
N LEU A 56 2.05 6.84 -6.15
CA LEU A 56 0.93 6.01 -5.69
C LEU A 56 -0.36 6.72 -6.08
N TYR A 57 -1.12 6.12 -6.98
CA TYR A 57 -2.45 6.61 -7.32
C TYR A 57 -3.46 6.09 -6.29
N ILE A 58 -4.01 7.00 -5.48
CA ILE A 58 -5.08 6.71 -4.53
C ILE A 58 -6.40 7.22 -5.13
N PRO A 59 -7.38 6.34 -5.44
CA PRO A 59 -8.69 6.77 -5.91
C PRO A 59 -9.38 7.71 -4.92
N ALA A 60 -10.10 8.72 -5.42
CA ALA A 60 -10.77 9.73 -4.58
C ALA A 60 -11.84 9.15 -3.63
N SER A 61 -12.34 7.93 -3.91
CA SER A 61 -13.28 7.21 -3.05
C SER A 61 -12.65 6.61 -1.79
N VAL A 62 -11.31 6.51 -1.74
CA VAL A 62 -10.59 5.87 -0.64
C VAL A 62 -10.45 6.85 0.53
N LYS A 63 -10.89 6.41 1.71
CA LYS A 63 -10.71 7.14 2.96
C LYS A 63 -9.38 6.75 3.59
N ILE A 64 -8.64 7.75 4.06
CA ILE A 64 -7.42 7.56 4.83
C ILE A 64 -7.74 7.91 6.29
N ILE A 65 -7.74 6.90 7.17
CA ILE A 65 -8.18 7.04 8.58
C ILE A 65 -7.22 6.40 9.59
#